data_AF-A0A7S0AWB9-F1
#
_entry.id   AF-A0A7S0AWB9-F1
#
_cell.length_a   1.000
_cell.length_b   1.000
_cell.length_c   1.000
_cell.angle_alpha   90.00
_cell.angle_beta   90.00
_cell.angle_gamma   90.00
#
_symmetry.space_group_name_H-M   'P 1'
#
loop_
_entity.id
_entity.type
_entity.pdbx_description
1 polymer ?
#
loop_
_entity_poly.entity_id
_entity_poly.type
_entity_poly.pdbx_seq_one_letter_code
_entity_poly.pdbx_strand_id
1 'polypeptide(L)'
;RGSKIQRIRPKPSNKHRAKHTMRLGLHLFALVGYFFIVPADADGLMDRLPNCDELVQKNECQNNPKKMMDDCPLACRKWQESRTKVEYAYVDEGQPSFFGLKAKNSTGSELNFEMFDGYLTIVANILKDCMPGQIEQILNAMEHLHGVWPYSLEVLVFPF
;
A
#
# COMPACT_ATOMS: atom_id res chain seq x y z
N ARG A 1 2.27 1.35 -29.05
CA ARG A 1 3.30 0.55 -28.35
C ARG A 1 2.64 0.01 -27.09
N GLY A 2 2.56 -1.31 -26.94
CA GLY A 2 1.66 -1.96 -25.98
C GLY A 2 2.24 -2.08 -24.58
N SER A 3 1.48 -1.58 -23.61
CA SER A 3 1.73 -1.71 -22.17
C SER A 3 1.28 -3.09 -21.65
N LYS A 4 2.15 -3.79 -20.93
CA LYS A 4 1.92 -5.17 -20.42
C LYS A 4 1.36 -5.18 -18.99
N ILE A 5 0.04 -5.25 -18.82
CA ILE A 5 -0.58 -5.42 -17.50
C ILE A 5 -0.30 -6.83 -16.95
N GLN A 6 0.33 -6.92 -15.77
CA GLN A 6 0.49 -8.16 -15.01
C GLN A 6 -0.57 -8.25 -13.91
N ARG A 7 -1.29 -9.37 -13.86
CA ARG A 7 -2.24 -9.68 -12.78
C ARG A 7 -1.48 -10.51 -11.75
N ILE A 8 -1.27 -9.97 -10.56
CA ILE A 8 -0.57 -10.68 -9.48
C ILE A 8 -1.57 -11.66 -8.87
N ARG A 9 -1.38 -12.96 -9.11
CA ARG A 9 -2.18 -14.01 -8.47
C ARG A 9 -1.46 -14.51 -7.22
N PRO A 10 -2.11 -14.54 -6.04
CA PRO A 10 -1.48 -15.06 -4.84
C PRO A 10 -1.22 -16.57 -4.96
N LYS A 11 -0.05 -17.01 -4.50
CA LYS A 11 0.27 -18.44 -4.30
C LYS A 11 -0.53 -19.00 -3.13
N PRO A 12 -0.93 -20.29 -3.17
CA PRO A 12 -1.60 -20.93 -2.04
C PRO A 12 -0.64 -21.04 -0.84
N SER A 13 -0.97 -20.34 0.24
CA SER A 13 -0.27 -20.44 1.52
C SER A 13 -0.70 -21.70 2.27
N ASN A 14 0.26 -22.59 2.51
CA ASN A 14 0.08 -23.87 3.20
C ASN A 14 -0.02 -23.60 4.72
N LYS A 15 -1.25 -23.53 5.25
CA LYS A 15 -1.51 -23.31 6.68
C LYS A 15 -1.05 -24.53 7.50
N HIS A 16 0.02 -24.36 8.28
CA HIS A 16 0.32 -25.27 9.39
C HIS A 16 -0.72 -25.10 10.51
N ARG A 17 -1.35 -26.23 10.80
CA ARG A 17 -2.43 -26.46 11.78
C ARG A 17 -1.89 -26.32 13.21
N ALA A 18 -2.16 -25.20 13.87
CA ALA A 18 -1.94 -25.08 15.32
C ALA A 18 -2.99 -25.92 16.07
N LYS A 19 -2.53 -26.84 16.91
CA LYS A 19 -3.37 -27.74 17.71
C LYS A 19 -4.01 -26.93 18.86
N HIS A 20 -5.34 -26.86 18.87
CA HIS A 20 -6.12 -26.40 20.02
C HIS A 20 -5.87 -27.32 21.22
N THR A 21 -5.49 -26.75 22.36
CA THR A 21 -5.61 -27.40 23.67
C THR A 21 -6.65 -26.64 24.50
N MET A 22 -7.79 -27.29 24.64
CA MET A 22 -8.96 -26.88 25.40
C MET A 22 -8.67 -27.10 26.89
N ARG A 23 -8.70 -26.03 27.70
CA ARG A 23 -8.82 -26.15 29.16
C ARG A 23 -10.03 -25.35 29.64
N LEU A 24 -11.03 -26.13 30.00
CA LEU A 24 -12.27 -25.78 30.69
C LEU A 24 -11.91 -25.32 32.11
N GLY A 25 -12.41 -24.15 32.54
CA GLY A 25 -12.13 -23.59 33.86
C GLY A 25 -12.93 -22.33 34.13
N LEU A 26 -14.22 -22.51 34.41
CA LEU A 26 -15.16 -21.54 34.94
C LEU A 26 -14.64 -21.01 36.29
N HIS A 27 -14.55 -19.69 36.49
CA HIS A 27 -15.15 -18.96 37.62
C HIS A 27 -14.89 -17.44 37.54
N LEU A 28 -15.95 -16.70 37.85
CA LEU A 28 -16.08 -15.26 37.98
C LEU A 28 -14.87 -14.60 38.67
N PHE A 29 -14.30 -13.56 38.06
CA PHE A 29 -13.70 -12.47 38.81
C PHE A 29 -14.17 -11.11 38.28
N ALA A 30 -14.53 -10.30 39.26
CA ALA A 30 -15.22 -9.04 39.19
C ALA A 30 -14.55 -7.97 38.32
N LEU A 31 -15.41 -7.13 37.77
CA LEU A 31 -15.19 -5.75 37.35
C LEU A 31 -14.12 -5.04 38.20
N VAL A 32 -12.92 -4.90 37.65
CA VAL A 32 -12.06 -3.76 37.94
C VAL A 32 -11.65 -3.23 36.58
N GLY A 33 -12.20 -2.07 36.23
CA GLY A 33 -11.87 -1.33 35.03
C GLY A 33 -10.40 -0.98 35.04
N TYR A 34 -9.60 -1.85 34.43
CA TYR A 34 -8.30 -1.50 33.92
C TYR A 34 -8.45 -1.40 32.42
N PHE A 35 -8.93 -0.24 31.98
CA PHE A 35 -8.63 0.27 30.65
C PHE A 35 -7.10 0.41 30.64
N PHE A 36 -6.38 -0.68 30.35
CA PHE A 36 -5.07 -0.56 29.75
C PHE A 36 -5.35 0.09 28.40
N ILE A 37 -5.30 1.42 28.37
CA ILE A 37 -5.01 2.16 27.15
C ILE A 37 -3.63 1.64 26.77
N VAL A 38 -3.59 0.61 25.92
CA VAL A 38 -2.39 0.32 25.14
C VAL A 38 -2.32 1.53 24.20
N PRO A 39 -1.36 2.47 24.36
CA PRO A 39 -1.16 3.45 23.33
C PRO A 39 -0.90 2.67 22.05
N ALA A 40 -1.78 2.86 21.06
CA ALA A 40 -1.60 2.31 19.74
C ALA A 40 -0.19 2.68 19.28
N ASP A 41 0.53 1.67 18.79
CA ASP A 41 1.92 1.72 18.37
C ASP A 41 2.22 3.02 17.61
N ALA A 42 2.91 3.95 18.27
CA ALA A 42 3.76 4.86 17.56
C ALA A 42 4.93 4.01 17.04
N ASP A 43 4.72 3.36 15.89
CA ASP A 43 5.84 3.08 15.00
C ASP A 43 6.46 4.44 14.68
N GLY A 44 7.39 4.83 15.55
CA GLY A 44 7.91 6.17 15.67
C GLY A 44 8.78 6.45 14.46
N LEU A 45 8.15 6.86 13.37
CA LEU A 45 8.86 7.41 12.22
C LEU A 45 9.51 8.71 12.68
N MET A 46 10.74 8.59 13.18
CA MET A 46 11.53 9.66 13.74
C MET A 46 12.90 9.69 13.06
N ASP A 47 13.40 10.89 12.84
CA ASP A 47 14.75 11.10 12.33
C ASP A 47 15.79 10.74 13.38
N ARG A 48 16.85 10.05 12.97
CA ARG A 48 17.94 9.57 13.83
C ARG A 48 19.15 10.49 13.80
N LEU A 49 19.30 11.31 12.75
CA LEU A 49 20.38 12.28 12.61
C LEU A 49 19.89 13.72 12.85
N PRO A 50 20.71 14.58 13.48
CA PRO A 50 20.35 15.97 13.72
C PRO A 50 20.38 16.84 12.46
N ASN A 51 21.04 16.40 11.39
CA ASN A 51 21.21 17.16 10.14
C ASN A 51 20.33 16.67 8.98
N CYS A 52 19.23 15.97 9.28
CA CYS A 52 18.32 15.46 8.24
C CYS A 52 17.76 16.56 7.33
N ASP A 53 17.44 17.74 7.87
CA ASP A 53 16.95 18.87 7.07
C ASP A 53 17.99 19.35 6.04
N GLU A 54 19.26 19.39 6.41
CA GLU A 54 20.34 19.76 5.47
C GLU A 54 20.51 18.71 4.36
N LEU A 55 20.39 17.43 4.71
CA LEU A 55 20.46 16.33 3.75
C LEU A 55 19.27 16.37 2.78
N VAL A 56 18.07 16.66 3.30
CA VAL A 56 16.87 16.89 2.47
C VAL A 56 17.09 18.05 1.49
N GLN A 57 17.64 19.18 1.96
CA GLN A 57 17.94 20.34 1.10
C GLN A 57 18.98 20.01 0.02
N LYS A 58 19.92 19.10 0.30
CA LYS A 58 20.89 18.56 -0.66
C LYS A 58 20.31 17.48 -1.59
N ASN A 59 19.00 17.25 -1.53
CA ASN A 59 18.27 16.28 -2.35
C ASN A 59 18.68 14.82 -2.08
N GLU A 60 19.18 14.52 -0.87
CA GLU A 60 19.64 13.19 -0.47
C GLU A 60 18.50 12.16 -0.39
N CYS A 61 17.25 12.58 -0.17
CA CYS A 61 16.10 11.68 -0.25
C CYS A 61 15.95 11.03 -1.64
N GLN A 62 16.41 11.71 -2.69
CA GLN A 62 16.41 11.18 -4.04
C GLN A 62 17.74 10.50 -4.39
N ASN A 63 18.87 11.09 -3.99
CA ASN A 63 20.19 10.62 -4.37
C ASN A 63 20.64 9.38 -3.58
N ASN A 64 20.29 9.31 -2.29
CA ASN A 64 20.68 8.25 -1.37
C ASN A 64 19.46 7.73 -0.56
N PRO A 65 18.41 7.24 -1.23
CA PRO A 65 17.12 6.95 -0.61
C PRO A 65 17.23 5.88 0.50
N LYS A 66 18.04 4.84 0.30
CA LYS A 66 18.23 3.78 1.30
C LYS A 66 18.77 4.35 2.62
N LYS A 67 19.86 5.10 2.55
CA LYS A 67 20.49 5.71 3.73
C LYS A 67 19.55 6.68 4.41
N MET A 68 18.86 7.50 3.63
CA MET A 68 17.91 8.46 4.19
C MET A 68 16.68 7.78 4.82
N MET A 69 16.19 6.66 4.29
CA MET A 69 15.11 5.92 4.95
C MET A 69 15.56 5.28 6.27
N ASP A 70 16.83 4.88 6.36
CA ASP A 70 17.39 4.33 7.60
C ASP A 70 17.66 5.43 8.65
N ASP A 71 18.17 6.58 8.22
CA ASP A 71 18.68 7.64 9.12
C ASP A 71 17.71 8.81 9.32
N CYS A 72 16.90 9.13 8.32
CA CYS A 72 16.06 10.33 8.23
C CYS A 72 14.66 10.06 7.63
N PRO A 73 13.92 9.02 8.11
CA PRO A 73 12.67 8.61 7.48
C PRO A 73 11.56 9.66 7.57
N LEU A 74 11.51 10.45 8.65
CA LEU A 74 10.48 11.47 8.84
C LEU A 74 10.72 12.68 7.93
N ALA A 75 11.96 13.13 7.84
CA ALA A 75 12.35 14.25 6.99
C ALA A 75 12.08 13.95 5.51
N CYS A 76 12.42 12.75 5.03
CA CYS A 76 12.12 12.37 3.65
C CYS A 76 10.63 12.17 3.38
N ARG A 77 9.85 11.68 4.35
CA ARG A 77 8.39 11.62 4.20
C ARG A 77 7.80 13.01 4.02
N LYS A 78 8.17 13.98 4.87
CA LYS A 78 7.72 15.38 4.74
C LYS A 78 8.13 16.00 3.41
N TRP A 79 9.36 15.76 2.97
CA TRP A 79 9.85 16.21 1.66
C TRP A 79 9.01 15.63 0.52
N GLN A 80 8.69 14.34 0.58
CA GLN A 80 7.86 13.68 -0.43
C GLN A 80 6.43 14.23 -0.44
N GLU A 81 5.83 14.42 0.74
CA GLU A 81 4.51 15.05 0.90
C GLU A 81 4.50 16.47 0.32
N SER A 82 5.56 17.26 0.55
CA SER A 82 5.67 18.63 0.02
C SER A 82 5.73 18.69 -1.51
N ARG A 83 6.23 17.62 -2.15
CA ARG A 83 6.38 17.53 -3.61
C ARG A 83 5.23 16.78 -4.29
N THR A 84 4.47 16.00 -3.54
CA THR A 84 3.33 15.24 -4.06
C THR A 84 2.09 16.12 -3.97
N LYS A 85 1.65 16.68 -5.10
CA LYS A 85 0.32 17.28 -5.18
C LYS A 85 -0.71 16.16 -5.24
N VAL A 86 -1.27 15.78 -4.09
CA VAL A 86 -2.44 14.89 -4.06
C VAL A 86 -3.66 15.75 -4.37
N GLU A 87 -4.21 15.56 -5.56
CA GLU A 87 -5.46 16.18 -5.96
C GLU A 87 -6.59 15.16 -5.77
N TYR A 88 -7.55 15.49 -4.91
CA TYR A 88 -8.76 14.70 -4.74
C TYR A 88 -9.81 15.25 -5.70
N ALA A 89 -10.20 14.46 -6.69
CA ALA A 89 -11.32 14.74 -7.56
C ALA A 89 -12.48 13.81 -7.18
N TYR A 90 -13.65 14.40 -6.94
CA TYR A 90 -14.90 13.65 -6.88
C TYR A 90 -15.44 13.54 -8.30
N VAL A 91 -15.83 12.33 -8.70
CA VAL A 91 -16.45 12.11 -10.00
C VAL A 91 -17.93 12.41 -9.86
N ASP A 92 -18.41 13.48 -10.49
CA ASP A 92 -19.83 13.84 -10.51
C ASP A 92 -20.67 12.77 -11.23
N GLU A 93 -21.96 12.66 -10.87
CA GLU A 93 -22.91 11.69 -11.42
C GLU A 93 -23.09 11.74 -12.95
N GLY A 94 -22.64 12.82 -13.61
CA GLY A 94 -22.72 13.02 -15.07
C GLY A 94 -21.46 12.65 -15.87
N GLN A 95 -20.36 12.26 -15.23
CA GLN A 95 -19.16 11.76 -15.90
C GLN A 95 -19.25 10.25 -16.12
N PRO A 96 -18.54 9.68 -17.11
CA PRO A 96 -18.50 8.23 -17.27
C PRO A 96 -18.05 7.60 -15.96
N SER A 97 -18.95 6.83 -15.36
CA SER A 97 -18.68 6.06 -14.15
C SER A 97 -17.40 5.26 -14.34
N PHE A 98 -16.59 5.15 -13.27
CA PHE A 98 -15.42 4.28 -13.24
C PHE A 98 -15.74 2.88 -13.80
N PHE A 99 -16.94 2.37 -13.53
CA PHE A 99 -17.38 1.05 -13.98
C PHE A 99 -17.67 0.99 -15.48
N GLY A 100 -17.97 2.11 -16.15
CA GLY A 100 -18.13 2.17 -17.60
C GLY A 100 -16.82 2.13 -18.39
N LEU A 101 -15.67 2.13 -17.70
CA LEU A 101 -14.36 2.11 -18.32
C LEU A 101 -13.98 0.72 -18.84
N LYS A 102 -13.15 0.72 -19.89
CA LYS A 102 -12.61 -0.50 -20.50
C LYS A 102 -11.12 -0.31 -20.78
N ALA A 103 -10.35 -1.36 -20.55
CA ALA A 103 -8.94 -1.40 -20.88
C ALA A 103 -8.58 -2.67 -21.63
N LYS A 104 -7.46 -2.66 -22.36
CA LYS A 104 -6.89 -3.88 -22.93
C LYS A 104 -5.83 -4.42 -21.98
N ASN A 105 -5.93 -5.70 -21.63
CA ASN A 105 -4.91 -6.36 -20.84
C ASN A 105 -3.64 -6.67 -21.67
N SER A 106 -2.63 -7.30 -21.07
CA SER A 106 -1.38 -7.68 -21.74
C SER A 106 -1.54 -8.69 -22.89
N THR A 107 -2.64 -9.46 -22.92
CA THR A 107 -2.97 -10.40 -24.00
C THR A 107 -3.81 -9.76 -25.11
N GLY A 108 -4.13 -8.47 -24.98
CA GLY A 108 -4.99 -7.74 -25.91
C GLY A 108 -6.49 -7.97 -25.71
N SER A 109 -6.88 -8.75 -24.70
CA SER A 109 -8.28 -8.98 -24.34
C SER A 109 -8.84 -7.77 -23.61
N GLU A 110 -10.11 -7.47 -23.86
CA GLU A 110 -10.82 -6.39 -23.17
C GLU A 110 -11.10 -6.76 -21.71
N LEU A 111 -10.83 -5.81 -20.82
CA LEU A 111 -11.11 -5.84 -19.39
C LEU A 111 -12.12 -4.71 -19.13
N ASN A 112 -13.37 -5.09 -18.85
CA ASN A 112 -14.43 -4.16 -18.49
C ASN A 112 -14.38 -3.89 -16.98
N PHE A 113 -14.50 -2.63 -16.57
CA PHE A 113 -14.37 -2.23 -15.17
C PHE A 113 -15.64 -2.51 -14.36
N GLU A 114 -16.78 -2.81 -14.99
CA GLU A 114 -17.99 -3.31 -14.33
C GLU A 114 -17.71 -4.51 -13.40
N MET A 115 -16.70 -5.32 -13.70
CA MET A 115 -16.34 -6.47 -12.87
C MET A 115 -15.79 -6.11 -11.48
N PHE A 116 -15.43 -4.83 -11.27
CA PHE A 116 -14.92 -4.32 -10.00
C PHE A 116 -16.00 -3.65 -9.15
N ASP A 117 -17.27 -3.70 -9.58
CA ASP A 117 -18.37 -3.22 -8.75
C ASP A 117 -18.41 -3.99 -7.41
N GLY A 118 -18.54 -3.24 -6.32
CA GLY A 118 -18.47 -3.76 -4.95
C GLY A 118 -17.06 -3.98 -4.38
N TYR A 119 -15.99 -3.71 -5.15
CA TYR A 119 -14.61 -3.79 -4.66
C TYR A 119 -13.99 -2.40 -4.46
N LEU A 120 -13.17 -2.27 -3.42
CA LEU A 120 -12.21 -1.18 -3.35
C LEU A 120 -11.17 -1.40 -4.46
N THR A 121 -11.11 -0.48 -5.42
CA THR A 121 -10.26 -0.67 -6.60
C THR A 121 -9.15 0.38 -6.64
N ILE A 122 -7.90 -0.08 -6.63
CA ILE A 122 -6.72 0.78 -6.81
C ILE A 122 -6.27 0.68 -8.26
N VAL A 123 -6.33 1.79 -8.98
CA VAL A 123 -5.76 1.90 -10.33
C VAL A 123 -4.44 2.68 -10.25
N ALA A 124 -3.35 2.01 -10.59
CA ALA A 124 -2.01 2.58 -10.55
C ALA A 124 -1.38 2.59 -11.95
N ASN A 125 -1.04 3.78 -12.43
CA ASN A 125 -0.17 3.95 -13.59
C ASN A 125 1.28 3.95 -13.09
N ILE A 126 2.04 2.90 -13.41
CA ILE A 126 3.42 2.73 -12.93
C ILE A 126 4.36 2.86 -14.12
N LEU A 127 5.21 3.89 -14.09
CA LEU A 127 6.33 4.01 -15.02
C LEU A 127 7.39 3.00 -14.61
N LYS A 128 7.90 2.20 -15.56
CA LYS A 128 9.15 1.47 -15.32
C LYS A 128 10.31 2.45 -15.46
N ASP A 129 10.68 3.11 -14.37
CA ASP A 129 11.90 3.88 -14.33
C ASP A 129 13.12 2.93 -14.33
N CYS A 130 14.26 3.48 -14.78
CA CYS A 130 15.53 2.76 -14.76
C CYS A 130 16.20 2.83 -13.37
N MET A 131 15.49 3.32 -12.34
CA MET A 131 16.04 3.46 -11.00
C MET A 131 15.69 2.23 -10.16
N PRO A 132 16.69 1.46 -9.71
CA PRO A 132 16.42 0.23 -8.96
C PRO A 132 15.80 0.55 -7.58
N GLY A 133 14.74 -0.20 -7.22
CA GLY A 133 14.23 -0.30 -5.85
C GLY A 133 12.94 0.45 -5.52
N GLN A 134 12.64 1.61 -6.13
CA GLN A 134 11.43 2.37 -5.75
C GLN A 134 10.13 1.67 -6.18
N ILE A 135 10.07 1.20 -7.43
CA ILE A 135 8.89 0.52 -7.97
C ILE A 135 8.66 -0.81 -7.24
N GLU A 136 9.72 -1.53 -6.92
CA GLU A 136 9.65 -2.81 -6.21
C GLU A 136 9.03 -2.64 -4.82
N GLN A 137 9.37 -1.56 -4.10
CA GLN A 137 8.75 -1.26 -2.82
C GLN A 137 7.24 -0.99 -2.95
N ILE A 138 6.83 -0.21 -3.96
CA ILE A 138 5.41 0.08 -4.22
C ILE A 138 4.64 -1.20 -4.55
N LEU A 139 5.19 -2.03 -5.44
CA LEU A 139 4.57 -3.30 -5.83
C LEU A 139 4.47 -4.25 -4.63
N ASN A 140 5.52 -4.37 -3.82
CA ASN A 140 5.50 -5.20 -2.60
C ASN A 140 4.45 -4.71 -1.60
N ALA A 141 4.28 -3.39 -1.44
CA ALA A 141 3.25 -2.83 -0.57
C ALA A 141 1.83 -3.13 -1.09
N MET A 142 1.61 -3.03 -2.40
CA MET A 142 0.34 -3.40 -3.03
C MET A 142 0.04 -4.90 -2.88
N GLU A 143 1.04 -5.76 -3.07
CA GLU A 143 0.92 -7.20 -2.83
C GLU A 143 0.56 -7.51 -1.38
N HIS A 144 1.19 -6.81 -0.43
CA HIS A 144 0.90 -6.96 0.99
C HIS A 144 -0.55 -6.57 1.31
N LEU A 145 -1.00 -5.40 0.85
CA LEU A 145 -2.38 -4.94 1.04
C LEU A 145 -3.41 -5.91 0.44
N HIS A 146 -3.15 -6.39 -0.78
CA HIS A 146 -3.99 -7.40 -1.42
C HIS A 146 -3.99 -8.73 -0.64
N GLY A 147 -2.87 -9.07 0.02
CA GLY A 147 -2.80 -10.22 0.93
C GLY A 147 -3.63 -10.06 2.21
N VAL A 148 -3.78 -8.84 2.72
CA VAL A 148 -4.59 -8.52 3.91
C VAL A 148 -6.08 -8.46 3.58
N TRP A 149 -6.45 -7.92 2.41
CA TRP A 149 -7.84 -7.77 1.96
C TRP A 149 -8.14 -8.51 0.63
N PRO A 150 -7.97 -9.84 0.58
CA PRO A 150 -7.99 -10.59 -0.67
C PRO A 150 -9.36 -10.71 -1.34
N TYR A 151 -10.44 -10.30 -0.67
CA TYR A 151 -11.82 -10.42 -1.16
C TYR A 151 -12.51 -9.08 -1.39
N SER A 152 -11.85 -7.97 -1.05
CA SER A 152 -12.45 -6.64 -1.11
C SER A 152 -11.57 -5.62 -1.81
N LEU A 153 -10.28 -5.92 -2.00
CA LEU A 153 -9.34 -5.05 -2.68
C LEU A 153 -8.92 -5.66 -4.02
N GLU A 154 -9.08 -4.90 -5.08
CA GLU A 154 -8.55 -5.22 -6.41
C GLU A 154 -7.53 -4.15 -6.84
N VAL A 155 -6.40 -4.58 -7.40
CA VAL A 155 -5.30 -3.70 -7.82
C VAL A 155 -5.03 -3.86 -9.31
N LEU A 156 -5.21 -2.78 -10.06
CA LEU A 156 -4.89 -2.71 -11.49
C LEU A 156 -3.62 -1.89 -11.69
N VAL A 157 -2.59 -2.54 -12.23
CA VAL A 157 -1.32 -1.89 -12.59
C VAL A 157 -1.21 -1.75 -14.10
N PHE A 158 -1.22 -0.49 -14.56
CA PHE A 158 -0.97 -0.13 -15.95
C PHE A 158 0.48 0.34 -16.07
N PRO A 159 1.35 -0.41 -16.75
CA PRO A 159 2.69 0.09 -17.00
C PRO A 159 2.65 1.19 -18.06
N PHE A 160 3.38 2.27 -17.83
CA PHE A 160 3.60 3.33 -18.83
C PHE A 160 5.05 3.28 -19.33
#